data_AF-A0A351I9S3-F1
#
_entry.id   AF-A0A351I9S3-F1
#
_cell.length_a   1.000
_cell.length_b   1.000
_cell.length_c   1.000
_cell.angle_alpha   90.00
_cell.angle_beta   90.00
_cell.angle_gamma   90.00
#
_symmetry.space_group_name_H-M   'P 1'
#
loop_
_entity.id
_entity.type
_entity.pdbx_description
1 polymer ?
#
loop_
_entity_poly.entity_id
_entity_poly.type
_entity_poly.pdbx_seq_one_letter_code
_entity_poly.pdbx_strand_id
1 'polypeptide(L)'
;MQPYRINLNVAGMDMRSLFIWCNYMETVKLNETLSSDINRCIRILSEKFRKWPYNFFTESDAHSYLYLSFFRYGTPALKSLYQSKDHRRSVLIHREYPTFFRYSQKELKLCRLDESKGTCGHYDMVVLNPDFINNHEIQQVISKDNTIRQTVNFNDNHLLAAIEFKLLHKPLTGDLRDEIKKDFIKLGWALETKQAREAYMLIFNRYGEERNYWQTLEELQREHQGIKLVYQESYYNGDKHKTFIKSYLKQKPTS
;
A
#
# COMPACT_ATOMS: atom_id res chain seq x y z
N MET A 1 -14.61 4.49 17.15
CA MET A 1 -14.13 3.09 17.24
C MET A 1 -13.87 2.83 18.70
N GLN A 2 -14.68 1.99 19.35
CA GLN A 2 -14.26 1.41 20.63
C GLN A 2 -13.28 0.29 20.33
N PRO A 3 -12.14 0.18 21.02
CA PRO A 3 -11.25 -0.96 20.85
C PRO A 3 -12.01 -2.22 21.27
N TYR A 4 -11.90 -3.28 20.46
CA TYR A 4 -12.36 -4.61 20.83
C TYR A 4 -11.66 -5.00 22.14
N ARG A 5 -12.40 -4.97 23.25
CA ARG A 5 -11.92 -5.52 24.53
C ARG A 5 -12.03 -7.04 24.45
N ILE A 6 -10.94 -7.68 24.07
CA ILE A 6 -10.77 -9.11 24.31
C ILE A 6 -10.58 -9.26 25.83
N ASN A 7 -11.64 -9.65 26.55
CA ASN A 7 -11.55 -10.03 27.97
C ASN A 7 -10.90 -11.40 28.07
N LEU A 8 -9.56 -11.45 27.99
CA LEU A 8 -8.79 -12.64 28.35
C LEU A 8 -8.36 -12.49 29.81
N ASN A 9 -8.72 -13.48 30.62
CA ASN A 9 -8.35 -13.53 32.03
C ASN A 9 -6.84 -13.87 32.13
N VAL A 10 -6.00 -12.83 32.24
CA VAL A 10 -4.54 -12.95 32.37
C VAL A 10 -4.11 -13.60 33.70
N ALA A 11 -5.02 -13.68 34.66
CA ALA A 11 -4.85 -14.36 35.94
C ALA A 11 -4.82 -15.89 35.73
N GLY A 12 -3.68 -16.42 35.30
CA GLY A 12 -3.47 -17.86 35.09
C GLY A 12 -2.48 -18.23 33.98
N MET A 13 -1.97 -17.25 33.22
CA MET A 13 -0.95 -17.51 32.20
C MET A 13 0.42 -17.74 32.86
N ASP A 14 1.15 -18.77 32.41
CA ASP A 14 2.55 -18.95 32.79
C ASP A 14 3.43 -17.82 32.23
N MET A 15 4.65 -17.65 32.77
CA MET A 15 5.55 -16.57 32.36
C MET A 15 5.93 -16.58 30.87
N ARG A 16 6.03 -17.75 30.23
CA ARG A 16 6.34 -17.86 28.80
C ARG A 16 5.15 -17.39 27.96
N SER A 17 3.95 -17.79 28.35
CA SER A 17 2.70 -17.37 27.73
C SER A 17 2.45 -15.86 27.89
N LEU A 18 2.78 -15.30 29.06
CA LEU A 18 2.71 -13.85 29.31
C LEU A 18 3.70 -13.07 28.43
N PHE A 19 4.94 -13.56 28.30
CA PHE A 19 5.96 -12.94 27.46
C PHE A 19 5.59 -12.93 25.98
N ILE A 20 5.05 -14.05 25.46
CA ILE A 20 4.54 -14.14 24.09
C ILE A 20 3.41 -13.13 23.87
N TRP A 21 2.48 -13.03 24.82
CA TRP A 21 1.36 -12.11 24.73
C TRP A 21 1.79 -10.64 24.77
N CYS A 22 2.74 -10.28 25.62
CA CYS A 22 3.32 -8.93 25.66
C CYS A 22 3.97 -8.54 24.33
N ASN A 23 4.83 -9.41 23.76
CA ASN A 23 5.46 -9.17 22.47
C ASN A 23 4.44 -9.01 21.35
N TYR A 24 3.42 -9.88 21.33
CA TYR A 24 2.32 -9.78 20.37
C TYR A 24 1.60 -8.42 20.46
N MET A 25 1.30 -7.95 21.68
CA MET A 25 0.64 -6.67 21.90
C MET A 25 1.51 -5.47 21.47
N GLU A 26 2.82 -5.54 21.65
CA GLU A 26 3.76 -4.52 21.17
C GLU A 26 3.78 -4.46 19.63
N THR A 27 3.86 -5.61 18.96
CA THR A 27 3.76 -5.72 17.50
C THR A 27 2.44 -5.14 16.97
N VAL A 28 1.31 -5.46 17.60
CA VAL A 28 0.00 -4.93 17.21
C VAL A 28 -0.01 -3.39 17.30
N LYS A 29 0.46 -2.83 18.42
CA LYS A 29 0.54 -1.37 18.62
C LYS A 29 1.48 -0.70 17.61
N LEU A 30 2.63 -1.32 17.33
CA LEU A 30 3.57 -0.83 16.33
C LEU A 30 2.91 -0.76 14.95
N ASN A 31 2.25 -1.84 14.53
CA ASN A 31 1.60 -1.91 13.23
C ASN A 31 0.44 -0.92 13.11
N GLU A 32 -0.36 -0.72 14.17
CA GLU A 32 -1.40 0.32 14.20
C GLU A 32 -0.82 1.73 14.07
N THR A 33 0.30 1.99 14.76
CA THR A 33 1.01 3.27 14.69
C THR A 33 1.53 3.52 13.27
N LEU A 34 2.16 2.51 12.65
CA LEU A 34 2.66 2.58 11.28
C LEU A 34 1.52 2.80 10.27
N SER A 35 0.39 2.08 10.41
CA SER A 35 -0.80 2.32 9.57
C SER A 35 -1.34 3.74 9.72
N SER A 36 -1.37 4.30 10.94
CA SER A 36 -1.77 5.69 11.16
C SER A 36 -0.82 6.67 10.45
N ASP A 37 0.49 6.45 10.52
CA ASP A 37 1.48 7.26 9.82
C ASP A 37 1.34 7.17 8.30
N ILE A 38 1.04 5.99 7.77
CA ILE A 38 0.81 5.78 6.34
C ILE A 38 -0.35 6.64 5.85
N ASN A 39 -1.50 6.53 6.52
CA ASN A 39 -2.68 7.32 6.19
C ASN A 39 -2.41 8.83 6.34
N ARG A 40 -1.67 9.25 7.37
CA ARG A 40 -1.29 10.65 7.57
C ARG A 40 -0.44 11.17 6.42
N CYS A 41 0.57 10.44 5.96
CA CYS A 41 1.45 10.88 4.89
C CYS A 41 0.75 10.93 3.54
N ILE A 42 -0.13 9.95 3.25
CA ILE A 42 -0.99 9.97 2.06
C ILE A 42 -1.91 11.19 2.07
N ARG A 43 -2.51 11.52 3.23
CA ARG A 43 -3.32 12.73 3.39
C ARG A 43 -2.51 14.00 3.13
N ILE A 44 -1.27 14.08 3.60
CA ILE A 44 -0.39 15.24 3.35
C ILE A 44 -0.08 15.39 1.85
N LEU A 45 0.21 14.29 1.14
CA LEU A 45 0.37 14.31 -0.31
C LEU A 45 -0.91 14.81 -1.00
N SER A 46 -2.06 14.26 -0.63
CA SER A 46 -3.38 14.65 -1.16
C SER A 46 -3.64 16.15 -0.94
N GLU A 47 -3.41 16.67 0.27
CA GLU A 47 -3.53 18.10 0.57
C GLU A 47 -2.56 18.96 -0.25
N LYS A 48 -1.33 18.49 -0.46
CA LYS A 48 -0.33 19.18 -1.28
C LYS A 48 -0.75 19.25 -2.75
N PHE A 49 -1.17 18.12 -3.35
CA PHE A 49 -1.69 18.07 -4.71
C PHE A 49 -2.93 18.95 -4.85
N ARG A 50 -3.77 19.01 -3.81
CA ARG A 50 -4.97 19.86 -3.80
C ARG A 50 -4.58 21.30 -3.98
N LYS A 51 -3.63 21.76 -3.17
CA LYS A 51 -3.23 23.18 -3.13
C LYS A 51 -2.42 23.57 -4.36
N TRP A 52 -1.55 22.68 -4.84
CA TRP A 52 -0.56 22.98 -5.88
C TRP A 52 -0.42 21.82 -6.89
N PRO A 53 -1.44 21.53 -7.70
CA PRO A 53 -1.43 20.36 -8.60
C PRO A 53 -0.35 20.44 -9.69
N TYR A 54 0.10 21.65 -10.04
CA TYR A 54 1.14 21.88 -11.05
C TYR A 54 2.57 21.78 -10.50
N ASN A 55 2.73 21.47 -9.20
CA ASN A 55 4.04 21.10 -8.65
C ASN A 55 4.42 19.63 -8.93
N PHE A 56 3.51 18.85 -9.54
CA PHE A 56 3.67 17.43 -9.80
C PHE A 56 3.64 17.18 -11.31
N PHE A 57 4.76 17.38 -12.00
CA PHE A 57 4.81 17.26 -13.46
C PHE A 57 4.59 15.82 -13.94
N THR A 58 5.07 14.86 -13.17
CA THR A 58 5.04 13.42 -13.42
C THR A 58 4.55 12.66 -12.19
N GLU A 59 4.20 11.39 -12.39
CA GLU A 59 3.86 10.48 -11.30
C GLU A 59 5.03 10.30 -10.31
N SER A 60 6.28 10.29 -10.83
CA SER A 60 7.49 10.22 -10.02
C SER A 60 7.64 11.40 -9.03
N ASP A 61 7.08 12.57 -9.33
CA ASP A 61 7.04 13.70 -8.40
C ASP A 61 6.14 13.38 -7.19
N ALA A 62 5.00 12.73 -7.43
CA ALA A 62 4.10 12.30 -6.35
C ALA A 62 4.74 11.19 -5.50
N HIS A 63 5.43 10.23 -6.14
CA HIS A 63 6.21 9.20 -5.45
C HIS A 63 7.25 9.82 -4.53
N SER A 64 8.06 10.73 -5.08
CA SER A 64 9.15 11.39 -4.36
C SER A 64 8.62 12.24 -3.19
N TYR A 65 7.49 12.92 -3.39
CA TYR A 65 6.85 13.68 -2.32
C TYR A 65 6.28 12.79 -1.20
N LEU A 66 5.67 11.64 -1.53
CA LEU A 66 5.20 10.71 -0.50
C LEU A 66 6.37 10.12 0.28
N TYR A 67 7.42 9.68 -0.42
CA TYR A 67 8.64 9.17 0.19
C TYR A 67 9.21 10.19 1.18
N LEU A 68 9.40 11.43 0.74
CA LEU A 68 9.84 12.54 1.59
C LEU A 68 8.89 12.79 2.78
N SER A 69 7.59 12.68 2.56
CA SER A 69 6.58 12.89 3.61
C SER A 69 6.71 11.85 4.72
N PHE A 70 7.03 10.61 4.40
CA PHE A 70 7.32 9.61 5.42
C PHE A 70 8.51 9.96 6.30
N PHE A 71 9.64 10.38 5.70
CA PHE A 71 10.82 10.77 6.47
C PHE A 71 10.65 12.08 7.24
N ARG A 72 9.86 13.02 6.73
CA ARG A 72 9.60 14.29 7.43
C ARG A 72 8.56 14.14 8.54
N TYR A 73 7.45 13.47 8.27
CA TYR A 73 6.26 13.54 9.13
C TYR A 73 5.88 12.22 9.82
N GLY A 74 6.46 11.08 9.40
CA GLY A 74 6.27 9.80 10.09
C GLY A 74 6.86 9.84 11.50
N THR A 75 6.45 8.89 12.35
CA THR A 75 7.09 8.64 13.64
C THR A 75 8.50 8.07 13.46
N PRO A 76 9.32 8.02 14.53
CA PRO A 76 10.62 7.36 14.47
C PRO A 76 10.55 5.94 13.94
N ALA A 77 9.52 5.17 14.31
CA ALA A 77 9.33 3.78 13.87
C ALA A 77 9.38 3.65 12.34
N LEU A 78 8.67 4.49 11.60
CA LEU A 78 8.63 4.41 10.14
C LEU A 78 9.99 4.69 9.46
N LYS A 79 10.89 5.38 10.16
CA LYS A 79 12.20 5.83 9.66
C LYS A 79 13.36 5.02 10.25
N SER A 80 13.08 4.18 11.23
CA SER A 80 14.08 3.36 11.91
C SER A 80 14.68 2.34 10.95
N LEU A 81 15.89 1.92 11.28
CA LEU A 81 16.52 0.77 10.65
C LEU A 81 16.05 -0.50 11.34
N TYR A 82 15.52 -1.43 10.55
CA TYR A 82 15.11 -2.75 10.99
C TYR A 82 16.14 -3.77 10.57
N GLN A 83 16.45 -4.71 11.46
CA GLN A 83 17.53 -5.66 11.29
C GLN A 83 17.00 -6.98 10.75
N SER A 84 17.56 -7.46 9.65
CA SER A 84 17.26 -8.79 9.11
C SER A 84 17.86 -9.90 9.96
N LYS A 85 17.46 -11.15 9.68
CA LYS A 85 17.97 -12.35 10.35
C LYS A 85 19.49 -12.50 10.23
N ASP A 86 20.07 -12.08 9.11
CA ASP A 86 21.51 -12.07 8.82
C ASP A 86 22.21 -10.75 9.25
N HIS A 87 21.60 -10.01 10.19
CA HIS A 87 22.15 -8.80 10.82
C HIS A 87 22.38 -7.60 9.87
N ARG A 88 21.77 -7.60 8.69
CA ARG A 88 21.76 -6.43 7.80
C ARG A 88 20.63 -5.48 8.21
N ARG A 89 20.70 -4.22 7.79
CA ARG A 89 19.71 -3.20 8.16
C ARG A 89 19.04 -2.62 6.94
N SER A 90 17.73 -2.42 7.01
CA SER A 90 16.92 -1.77 5.97
C SER A 90 15.90 -0.83 6.59
N VAL A 91 15.45 0.15 5.80
CA VAL A 91 14.27 0.96 6.15
C VAL A 91 13.00 0.22 5.73
N LEU A 92 11.84 0.64 6.21
CA LEU A 92 10.56 0.01 5.83
C LEU A 92 10.07 0.41 4.43
N ILE A 93 10.53 1.55 3.90
CA ILE A 93 9.90 2.19 2.75
C ILE A 93 10.74 1.97 1.50
N HIS A 94 10.15 1.33 0.49
CA HIS A 94 10.83 1.02 -0.77
C HIS A 94 9.95 1.38 -1.96
N ARG A 95 10.59 1.80 -3.06
CA ARG A 95 9.97 2.04 -4.35
C ARG A 95 10.20 0.85 -5.28
N GLU A 96 9.31 0.66 -6.26
CA GLU A 96 9.44 -0.37 -7.29
C GLU A 96 9.68 -1.77 -6.70
N TYR A 97 8.91 -2.11 -5.66
CA TYR A 97 9.11 -3.34 -4.91
C TYR A 97 8.37 -4.50 -5.60
N PRO A 98 9.02 -5.65 -5.82
CA PRO A 98 8.40 -6.74 -6.55
C PRO A 98 7.26 -7.40 -5.77
N THR A 99 6.26 -7.84 -6.52
CA THR A 99 5.18 -8.70 -6.00
C THR A 99 5.72 -10.07 -5.60
N PHE A 100 5.17 -10.66 -4.53
CA PHE A 100 5.47 -12.03 -4.12
C PHE A 100 4.52 -13.04 -4.76
N PHE A 101 3.80 -12.63 -5.80
CA PHE A 101 3.04 -13.50 -6.68
C PHE A 101 3.42 -13.25 -8.14
N ARG A 102 3.08 -14.20 -9.00
CA ARG A 102 3.12 -14.02 -10.44
C ARG A 102 1.70 -13.86 -10.95
N TYR A 103 1.53 -13.19 -12.07
CA TYR A 103 0.23 -13.14 -12.73
C TYR A 103 0.36 -13.00 -14.24
N SER A 104 -0.67 -13.43 -14.95
CA SER A 104 -0.82 -13.15 -16.37
C SER A 104 -1.46 -11.77 -16.53
N GLN A 105 -0.69 -10.79 -17.04
CA GLN A 105 -1.22 -9.44 -17.31
C GLN A 105 -2.32 -9.44 -18.38
N LYS A 106 -2.26 -10.39 -19.33
CA LYS A 106 -3.23 -10.52 -20.42
C LYS A 106 -4.54 -11.15 -19.94
N GLU A 107 -4.43 -12.20 -19.12
CA GLU A 107 -5.59 -12.95 -18.64
C GLU A 107 -6.13 -12.43 -17.31
N LEU A 108 -5.43 -11.46 -16.69
CA LEU A 108 -5.73 -10.91 -15.36
C LEU A 108 -5.97 -12.03 -14.35
N LYS A 109 -5.02 -12.97 -14.31
CA LYS A 109 -5.12 -14.19 -13.50
C LYS A 109 -3.87 -14.39 -12.66
N LEU A 110 -4.09 -14.66 -11.37
CA LEU A 110 -3.04 -15.04 -10.44
C LEU A 110 -2.42 -16.38 -10.87
N CYS A 111 -1.10 -16.44 -10.88
CA CYS A 111 -0.32 -17.65 -11.11
C CYS A 111 0.42 -18.01 -9.83
N ARG A 112 0.67 -19.31 -9.61
CA ARG A 112 1.50 -19.70 -8.46
C ARG A 112 2.96 -19.29 -8.70
N LEU A 113 3.71 -19.03 -7.63
CA LEU A 113 5.11 -18.60 -7.70
C LEU A 113 6.04 -19.64 -8.35
N ASP A 114 5.72 -20.92 -8.18
CA ASP A 114 6.43 -22.08 -8.72
C ASP A 114 6.06 -22.39 -10.19
N GLU A 115 4.99 -21.79 -10.71
CA GLU A 115 4.64 -21.89 -12.12
C GLU A 115 5.60 -21.05 -12.96
N SER A 116 6.09 -21.62 -14.06
CA SER A 116 6.93 -20.91 -15.05
C SER A 116 6.16 -19.83 -15.82
N LYS A 117 4.84 -19.73 -15.62
CA LYS A 117 3.93 -18.83 -16.34
C LYS A 117 3.69 -17.54 -15.55
N GLY A 118 3.46 -16.45 -16.28
CA GLY A 118 3.19 -15.12 -15.72
C GLY A 118 4.46 -14.32 -15.40
N THR A 119 4.26 -13.04 -15.09
CA THR A 119 5.35 -12.11 -14.73
C THR A 119 5.18 -11.62 -13.29
N CYS A 120 6.30 -11.21 -12.70
CA CYS A 120 6.28 -10.50 -11.43
C CYS A 120 5.98 -9.04 -11.72
N GLY A 121 4.89 -8.51 -11.17
CA GLY A 121 4.64 -7.07 -11.15
C GLY A 121 5.50 -6.39 -10.09
N HIS A 122 5.44 -5.06 -10.09
CA HIS A 122 6.00 -4.22 -9.04
C HIS A 122 4.91 -3.32 -8.49
N TYR A 123 5.03 -2.99 -7.20
CA TYR A 123 4.32 -1.87 -6.61
C TYR A 123 5.13 -0.61 -6.75
N ASP A 124 4.48 0.52 -7.00
CA ASP A 124 5.14 1.82 -7.05
C ASP A 124 5.84 2.13 -5.73
N MET A 125 5.18 1.80 -4.61
CA MET A 125 5.72 1.96 -3.27
C MET A 125 5.16 0.93 -2.29
N VAL A 126 6.00 0.53 -1.34
CA VAL A 126 5.60 -0.35 -0.24
C VAL A 126 6.10 0.17 1.11
N VAL A 127 5.39 -0.25 2.16
CA VAL A 127 5.90 -0.23 3.53
C VAL A 127 5.99 -1.68 4.00
N LEU A 128 7.22 -2.16 4.19
CA LEU A 128 7.52 -3.50 4.68
C LEU A 128 7.02 -3.69 6.11
N ASN A 129 6.63 -4.92 6.43
CA ASN A 129 6.36 -5.34 7.79
C ASN A 129 7.68 -5.52 8.57
N PRO A 130 7.89 -4.83 9.71
CA PRO A 130 9.04 -5.03 10.58
C PRO A 130 9.32 -6.51 10.91
N ASP A 131 8.27 -7.28 11.20
CA ASP A 131 8.41 -8.69 11.56
C ASP A 131 8.90 -9.52 10.37
N PHE A 132 8.46 -9.17 9.16
CA PHE A 132 8.93 -9.82 7.95
C PHE A 132 10.44 -9.61 7.79
N ILE A 133 10.94 -8.39 8.00
CA ILE A 133 12.38 -8.10 7.95
C ILE A 133 13.11 -8.92 9.01
N ASN A 134 12.67 -8.86 10.27
CA ASN A 134 13.34 -9.50 11.40
C ASN A 134 13.46 -11.03 11.25
N ASN A 135 12.50 -11.67 10.58
CA ASN A 135 12.43 -13.12 10.45
C ASN A 135 13.10 -13.68 9.19
N HIS A 136 13.55 -12.82 8.27
CA HIS A 136 14.09 -13.23 6.97
C HIS A 136 15.49 -12.69 6.71
N GLU A 137 16.24 -13.36 5.85
CA GLU A 137 17.53 -12.85 5.37
C GLU A 137 17.33 -11.67 4.43
N ILE A 138 18.31 -10.76 4.35
CA ILE A 138 18.14 -9.52 3.57
C ILE A 138 17.81 -9.76 2.10
N GLN A 139 18.32 -10.85 1.50
CA GLN A 139 18.05 -11.17 0.10
C GLN A 139 16.59 -11.59 -0.12
N GLN A 140 15.99 -12.28 0.85
CA GLN A 140 14.57 -12.61 0.87
C GLN A 140 13.72 -11.34 1.02
N VAL A 141 14.16 -10.40 1.86
CA VAL A 141 13.51 -9.10 2.06
C VAL A 141 13.61 -8.21 0.81
N ILE A 142 14.75 -8.19 0.11
CA ILE A 142 14.93 -7.41 -1.13
C ILE A 142 14.10 -8.03 -2.26
N SER A 143 14.02 -9.36 -2.30
CA SER A 143 13.15 -10.12 -3.18
C SER A 143 13.38 -9.88 -4.69
N LYS A 144 14.57 -9.44 -5.11
CA LYS A 144 14.86 -9.22 -6.54
C LYS A 144 15.09 -10.50 -7.35
N ASP A 145 15.57 -11.56 -6.70
CA ASP A 145 15.77 -12.87 -7.32
C ASP A 145 14.52 -13.75 -7.13
N ASN A 146 13.95 -14.24 -8.23
CA ASN A 146 12.77 -15.10 -8.20
C ASN A 146 13.03 -16.43 -7.47
N THR A 147 14.23 -16.98 -7.58
CA THR A 147 14.62 -18.24 -6.91
C THR A 147 14.62 -18.05 -5.40
N ILE A 148 15.16 -16.93 -4.92
CA ILE A 148 15.16 -16.58 -3.50
C ILE A 148 13.73 -16.29 -3.04
N ARG A 149 12.93 -15.59 -3.85
CA ARG A 149 11.54 -15.26 -3.52
C ARG A 149 10.66 -16.49 -3.29
N GLN A 150 10.89 -17.57 -4.05
CA GLN A 150 10.18 -18.84 -3.89
C GLN A 150 10.48 -19.55 -2.55
N THR A 151 11.55 -19.16 -1.85
CA THR A 151 11.87 -19.71 -0.52
C THR A 151 11.07 -19.09 0.62
N VAL A 152 10.36 -17.98 0.35
CA VAL A 152 9.57 -17.26 1.34
C VAL A 152 8.14 -17.76 1.31
N ASN A 153 7.54 -17.98 2.49
CA ASN A 153 6.13 -18.34 2.55
C ASN A 153 5.27 -17.16 2.05
N PHE A 154 4.46 -17.48 1.05
CA PHE A 154 3.59 -16.55 0.34
C PHE A 154 2.64 -15.76 1.25
N ASN A 155 2.26 -16.33 2.41
CA ASN A 155 1.27 -15.76 3.32
C ASN A 155 1.87 -15.04 4.55
N ASP A 156 3.17 -14.69 4.53
CA ASP A 156 3.86 -14.15 5.71
C ASP A 156 3.57 -12.65 6.02
N ASN A 157 2.54 -12.04 5.42
CA ASN A 157 2.22 -10.60 5.61
C ASN A 157 3.46 -9.70 5.43
N HIS A 158 4.08 -9.79 4.27
CA HIS A 158 5.35 -9.13 3.97
C HIS A 158 5.26 -7.61 4.06
N LEU A 159 4.09 -7.07 3.69
CA LEU A 159 3.85 -5.63 3.56
C LEU A 159 2.81 -5.17 4.57
N LEU A 160 3.10 -4.08 5.27
CA LEU A 160 2.05 -3.31 5.95
C LEU A 160 1.18 -2.58 4.94
N ALA A 161 1.78 -2.05 3.87
CA ALA A 161 1.06 -1.39 2.80
C ALA A 161 1.69 -1.63 1.43
N ALA A 162 0.82 -1.87 0.44
CA ALA A 162 1.13 -1.77 -0.98
C ALA A 162 0.42 -0.53 -1.57
N ILE A 163 1.11 0.25 -2.40
CA ILE A 163 0.63 1.53 -2.92
C ILE A 163 0.88 1.61 -4.42
N GLU A 164 -0.16 1.96 -5.18
CA GLU A 164 -0.12 2.30 -6.61
C GLU A 164 -0.54 3.76 -6.81
N PHE A 165 0.02 4.40 -7.83
CA PHE A 165 -0.27 5.77 -8.19
C PHE A 165 -0.75 5.87 -9.62
N LYS A 166 -1.56 6.90 -9.89
CA LYS A 166 -1.77 7.47 -11.22
C LYS A 166 -1.85 8.98 -11.16
N LEU A 167 -1.14 9.63 -12.08
CA LEU A 167 -1.30 11.05 -12.37
C LEU A 167 -2.01 11.26 -13.71
N LEU A 168 -3.28 11.68 -13.66
CA LEU A 168 -4.07 11.99 -14.85
C LEU A 168 -3.86 13.45 -15.23
N HIS A 169 -3.16 13.68 -16.34
CA HIS A 169 -2.87 15.02 -16.84
C HIS A 169 -3.22 15.24 -18.32
N LYS A 170 -3.85 14.25 -18.92
CA LYS A 170 -4.38 14.19 -20.28
C LYS A 170 -5.73 13.45 -20.22
N PRO A 171 -6.55 13.51 -21.28
CA PRO A 171 -7.73 12.65 -21.38
C PRO A 171 -7.40 11.18 -21.09
N LEU A 172 -8.31 10.48 -20.41
CA LEU A 172 -8.12 9.06 -20.10
C LEU A 172 -8.27 8.23 -21.38
N THR A 173 -7.18 7.60 -21.81
CA THR A 173 -7.17 6.63 -22.90
C THR A 173 -7.68 5.26 -22.45
N GLY A 174 -8.03 4.39 -23.39
CA GLY A 174 -8.36 2.99 -23.10
C GLY A 174 -7.22 2.28 -22.37
N ASP A 175 -5.98 2.46 -22.86
CA ASP A 175 -4.79 1.85 -22.25
C ASP A 175 -4.59 2.26 -20.79
N LEU A 176 -4.77 3.55 -20.47
CA LEU A 176 -4.63 4.02 -19.09
C LEU A 176 -5.76 3.51 -18.18
N ARG A 177 -6.98 3.35 -18.71
CA ARG A 177 -8.09 2.71 -17.97
C ARG A 177 -7.75 1.25 -17.65
N ASP A 178 -7.16 0.54 -18.62
CA ASP A 178 -6.75 -0.85 -18.45
C ASP A 178 -5.58 -1.00 -17.47
N GLU A 179 -4.63 -0.06 -17.47
CA GLU A 179 -3.55 0.01 -16.47
C GLU A 179 -4.11 0.22 -15.06
N ILE A 180 -5.02 1.18 -14.88
CA ILE A 180 -5.70 1.39 -13.59
C ILE A 180 -6.40 0.12 -13.13
N LYS A 181 -7.15 -0.54 -14.02
CA LYS A 181 -7.83 -1.80 -13.71
C LYS A 181 -6.84 -2.90 -13.29
N LYS A 182 -5.72 -3.04 -14.02
CA LYS A 182 -4.65 -4.00 -13.67
C LYS A 182 -4.08 -3.72 -12.29
N ASP A 183 -3.87 -2.46 -11.94
CA ASP A 183 -3.34 -2.07 -10.63
C ASP A 183 -4.34 -2.33 -9.50
N PHE A 184 -5.64 -2.12 -9.73
CA PHE A 184 -6.69 -2.54 -8.77
C PHE A 184 -6.66 -4.06 -8.53
N ILE A 185 -6.61 -4.85 -9.59
CA ILE A 185 -6.58 -6.32 -9.50
C ILE A 185 -5.30 -6.78 -8.76
N LYS A 186 -4.15 -6.20 -9.11
CA LYS A 186 -2.85 -6.48 -8.48
C LYS A 186 -2.87 -6.17 -6.98
N LEU A 187 -3.42 -5.03 -6.58
CA LEU A 187 -3.62 -4.68 -5.18
C LEU A 187 -4.63 -5.60 -4.48
N GLY A 188 -5.69 -6.00 -5.18
CA GLY A 188 -6.70 -6.95 -4.69
C GLY A 188 -6.06 -8.30 -4.34
N TRP A 189 -5.25 -8.85 -5.25
CA TRP A 189 -4.48 -10.07 -4.97
C TRP A 189 -3.54 -9.90 -3.79
N ALA A 190 -2.88 -8.75 -3.63
CA ALA A 190 -2.01 -8.51 -2.47
C ALA A 190 -2.75 -8.67 -1.14
N LEU A 191 -4.03 -8.29 -1.08
CA LEU A 191 -4.89 -8.46 0.09
C LEU A 191 -5.38 -9.91 0.22
N GLU A 192 -5.90 -10.50 -0.86
CA GLU A 192 -6.44 -11.87 -0.88
C GLU A 192 -5.39 -12.91 -0.48
N THR A 193 -4.15 -12.71 -0.91
CA THR A 193 -3.01 -13.58 -0.63
C THR A 193 -2.34 -13.25 0.70
N LYS A 194 -2.83 -12.24 1.43
CA LYS A 194 -2.21 -11.75 2.67
C LYS A 194 -0.74 -11.36 2.49
N GLN A 195 -0.35 -10.96 1.29
CA GLN A 195 0.96 -10.36 1.06
C GLN A 195 1.02 -8.97 1.70
N ALA A 196 -0.07 -8.20 1.59
CA ALA A 196 -0.21 -6.86 2.15
C ALA A 196 -1.37 -6.79 3.14
N ARG A 197 -1.14 -6.09 4.26
CA ARG A 197 -2.20 -5.79 5.23
C ARG A 197 -3.13 -4.68 4.73
N GLU A 198 -2.57 -3.67 4.07
CA GLU A 198 -3.31 -2.56 3.49
C GLU A 198 -2.92 -2.34 2.03
N ALA A 199 -3.87 -1.90 1.21
CA ALA A 199 -3.63 -1.59 -0.19
C ALA A 199 -4.22 -0.21 -0.51
N TYR A 200 -3.46 0.60 -1.25
CA TYR A 200 -3.82 1.98 -1.57
C TYR A 200 -3.72 2.22 -3.07
N MET A 201 -4.80 2.72 -3.65
CA MET A 201 -4.82 3.22 -5.03
C MET A 201 -4.92 4.76 -4.96
N LEU A 202 -3.90 5.47 -5.40
CA LEU A 202 -3.81 6.93 -5.32
C LEU A 202 -3.91 7.54 -6.72
N ILE A 203 -5.04 8.16 -7.04
CA ILE A 203 -5.30 8.76 -8.35
C ILE A 203 -5.43 10.28 -8.21
N PHE A 204 -4.50 10.99 -8.82
CA PHE A 204 -4.45 12.45 -8.83
C PHE A 204 -4.77 12.96 -10.23
N ASN A 205 -5.86 13.69 -10.39
CA ASN A 205 -6.35 14.19 -11.66
C ASN A 205 -6.19 15.71 -11.77
N ARG A 206 -5.28 16.16 -12.63
CA ARG A 206 -5.14 17.58 -12.99
C ARG A 206 -5.70 17.92 -14.38
N TYR A 207 -6.28 16.94 -15.07
CA TYR A 207 -6.92 17.18 -16.36
C TYR A 207 -8.33 17.79 -16.18
N GLY A 208 -9.10 17.27 -15.22
CA GLY A 208 -10.32 17.92 -14.74
C GLY A 208 -11.64 17.61 -15.47
N GLU A 209 -11.62 16.77 -16.51
CA GLU A 209 -12.81 16.42 -17.32
C GLU A 209 -13.24 14.94 -17.22
N GLU A 210 -12.59 14.15 -16.37
CA GLU A 210 -12.80 12.69 -16.28
C GLU A 210 -13.72 12.30 -15.11
N ARG A 211 -14.61 13.20 -14.72
CA ARG A 211 -15.44 13.02 -13.52
C ARG A 211 -16.33 11.78 -13.60
N ASN A 212 -16.79 11.41 -14.80
CA ASN A 212 -17.63 10.23 -14.98
C ASN A 212 -16.87 8.92 -14.75
N TYR A 213 -15.54 8.91 -14.93
CA TYR A 213 -14.72 7.73 -14.67
C TYR A 213 -14.71 7.35 -13.19
N TRP A 214 -15.06 8.27 -12.29
CA TRP A 214 -15.26 7.99 -10.87
C TRP A 214 -16.21 6.81 -10.61
N GLN A 215 -17.28 6.65 -11.38
CA GLN A 215 -18.23 5.54 -11.20
C GLN A 215 -17.54 4.19 -11.44
N THR A 216 -16.70 4.10 -12.47
CA THR A 216 -15.87 2.92 -12.73
C THR A 216 -14.87 2.66 -11.62
N LEU A 217 -14.26 3.71 -11.05
CA LEU A 217 -13.35 3.56 -9.91
C LEU A 217 -14.07 3.07 -8.65
N GLU A 218 -15.29 3.52 -8.39
CA GLU A 218 -16.14 3.01 -7.31
C GLU A 218 -16.52 1.54 -7.52
N GLU A 219 -16.82 1.13 -8.76
CA GLU A 219 -17.07 -0.27 -9.11
C GLU A 219 -15.85 -1.15 -8.84
N LEU A 220 -14.67 -0.76 -9.34
CA LEU A 220 -13.43 -1.48 -9.08
C LEU A 220 -13.11 -1.58 -7.58
N GLN A 221 -13.36 -0.51 -6.81
CA GLN A 221 -13.17 -0.55 -5.36
C GLN A 221 -14.19 -1.47 -4.66
N ARG A 222 -15.42 -1.59 -5.17
CA ARG A 222 -16.43 -2.53 -4.64
C ARG A 222 -16.07 -3.99 -4.95
N GLU A 223 -15.53 -4.25 -6.14
CA GLU A 223 -15.06 -5.58 -6.55
C GLU A 223 -13.85 -6.03 -5.72
N HIS A 224 -12.94 -5.11 -5.42
CA HIS A 224 -11.75 -5.37 -4.62
C HIS A 224 -11.85 -4.73 -3.23
N GLN A 225 -12.73 -5.31 -2.40
CA GLN A 225 -12.97 -4.84 -1.05
C GLN A 225 -11.66 -4.77 -0.23
N GLY A 226 -11.53 -3.71 0.58
CA GLY A 226 -10.32 -3.45 1.35
C GLY A 226 -9.30 -2.52 0.67
N ILE A 227 -9.34 -2.33 -0.66
CA ILE A 227 -8.50 -1.31 -1.31
C ILE A 227 -8.97 0.09 -0.90
N LYS A 228 -8.03 0.89 -0.39
CA LYS A 228 -8.25 2.28 -0.02
C LYS A 228 -7.97 3.19 -1.21
N LEU A 229 -9.03 3.55 -1.93
CA LEU A 229 -8.96 4.51 -3.03
C LEU A 229 -8.90 5.96 -2.51
N VAL A 230 -7.91 6.71 -2.99
CA VAL A 230 -7.86 8.17 -2.88
C VAL A 230 -7.95 8.73 -4.28
N TYR A 231 -9.06 9.40 -4.60
CA TYR A 231 -9.23 10.10 -5.87
C TYR A 231 -9.35 11.59 -5.61
N GLN A 232 -8.53 12.37 -6.31
CA GLN A 232 -8.54 13.80 -6.16
C GLN A 232 -8.33 14.54 -7.48
N GLU A 233 -9.28 15.41 -7.80
CA GLU A 233 -9.17 16.36 -8.89
C GLU A 233 -8.68 17.72 -8.36
N SER A 234 -7.71 18.31 -9.03
CA SER A 234 -7.26 19.68 -8.76
C SER A 234 -6.62 20.29 -10.00
N TYR A 235 -7.20 21.36 -10.54
CA TYR A 235 -6.77 21.99 -11.79
C TYR A 235 -7.21 23.45 -11.90
N TYR A 236 -6.61 24.23 -12.80
CA TYR A 236 -7.06 25.59 -13.12
C TYR A 236 -7.91 25.59 -14.39
N ASN A 237 -9.03 26.31 -14.37
CA ASN A 237 -9.84 26.63 -15.55
C ASN A 237 -9.92 28.16 -15.66
N GLY A 238 -9.07 28.73 -16.53
CA GLY A 238 -8.69 30.13 -16.45
C GLY A 238 -8.05 30.42 -15.08
N ASP A 239 -8.46 31.51 -14.44
CA ASP A 239 -7.95 31.89 -13.11
C ASP A 239 -8.62 31.12 -11.96
N LYS A 240 -9.63 30.29 -12.24
CA LYS A 240 -10.39 29.58 -11.21
C LYS A 240 -9.74 28.25 -10.89
N HIS A 241 -9.25 28.11 -9.66
CA HIS A 241 -8.82 26.82 -9.11
C HIS A 241 -10.04 25.95 -8.78
N LYS A 242 -10.15 24.80 -9.44
CA LYS A 242 -11.20 23.81 -9.21
C LYS A 242 -10.62 22.61 -8.49
N THR A 243 -11.33 22.13 -7.47
CA THR A 243 -10.96 20.92 -6.74
C THR A 243 -12.18 20.04 -6.53
N PHE A 244 -11.99 18.73 -6.63
CA PHE A 244 -12.99 17.74 -6.23
C PHE A 244 -12.27 16.61 -5.49
N ILE A 245 -12.85 16.21 -4.36
CA ILE A 245 -12.23 15.23 -3.47
C ILE A 245 -13.26 14.15 -3.21
N LYS A 246 -12.84 12.90 -3.42
CA LYS A 246 -13.53 11.75 -2.86
C LYS A 246 -12.60 11.09 -1.88
N SER A 247 -12.84 11.39 -0.60
CA SER A 247 -12.19 10.73 0.51
C SER A 247 -12.66 9.28 0.59
N TYR A 248 -11.78 8.41 1.13
CA TYR A 248 -12.02 7.01 1.45
C TYR A 248 -13.50 6.67 1.61
N LEU A 249 -14.03 5.75 0.79
CA LEU A 249 -15.16 4.97 1.25
C LEU A 249 -14.65 4.17 2.46
N LYS A 250 -14.94 4.64 3.67
CA LYS A 250 -14.93 3.78 4.85
C LYS A 250 -15.99 2.73 4.56
N GLN A 251 -15.57 1.57 4.07
CA GLN A 251 -16.45 0.42 3.99
C GLN A 251 -16.95 0.17 5.41
N LYS A 252 -18.27 0.11 5.58
CA LYS A 252 -18.85 -0.32 6.85
C LYS A 252 -18.28 -1.72 7.11
N PRO A 253 -17.83 -2.03 8.35
CA PRO A 253 -17.46 -3.40 8.67
C PRO A 253 -18.64 -4.30 8.28
N THR A 254 -18.37 -5.31 7.46
CA THR A 254 -19.32 -6.39 7.22
C THR A 254 -19.65 -7.00 8.58
N SER A 255 -20.91 -6.89 8.96
CA SER A 255 -21.51 -7.43 10.18
C SER A 255 -21.47 -8.95 10.19
#